data_AF-A0A5Q4EZ03-F1
#
_entry.id   AF-A0A5Q4EZ03-F1
#
_cell.length_a   1.000
_cell.length_b   1.000
_cell.length_c   1.000
_cell.angle_alpha   90.00
_cell.angle_beta   90.00
_cell.angle_gamma   90.00
#
_symmetry.space_group_name_H-M   'P 1'
#
loop_
_entity.id
_entity.type
_entity.pdbx_description
1 polymer ?
#
loop_
_entity_poly.entity_id
_entity_poly.type
_entity_poly.pdbx_seq_one_letter_code
_entity_poly.pdbx_strand_id
1 'polypeptide(L)'
;MTTTETEKSEISGQAFYIERIAAPANARVEVVLEDISRAGAAAVRIAKLTIEDAGQPPYPFTIQYDPADINPRHSYRVAARLYQGDELLFISDQIHQ
;
A
#
# COMPACT_ATOMS: atom_id res chain seq x y z
N MET A 1 -33.64 -1.71 11.29
CA MET A 1 -32.94 -0.42 11.38
C MET A 1 -31.86 -0.45 10.32
N THR A 2 -32.00 0.41 9.34
CA THR A 2 -31.21 0.47 8.11
C THR A 2 -30.03 1.41 8.36
N THR A 3 -28.80 0.93 8.22
CA THR A 3 -27.65 1.82 8.00
C THR A 3 -26.87 1.27 6.82
N THR A 4 -27.26 1.71 5.63
CA THR A 4 -26.44 1.63 4.43
C THR A 4 -25.38 2.70 4.57
N GLU A 5 -24.31 2.40 5.31
CA GLU A 5 -23.09 3.20 5.28
C GLU A 5 -22.20 2.57 4.22
N THR A 6 -21.64 3.38 3.34
CA THR A 6 -20.58 2.95 2.44
C THR A 6 -19.38 2.55 3.33
N GLU A 7 -19.34 1.30 3.81
CA GLU A 7 -18.32 0.77 4.72
C GLU A 7 -16.98 0.71 4.00
N LYS A 8 -16.30 1.85 3.84
CA LYS A 8 -14.89 1.84 3.43
C LYS A 8 -14.10 1.20 4.56
N SER A 9 -13.53 0.04 4.27
CA SER A 9 -12.58 -0.61 5.16
C SER A 9 -11.21 0.03 4.97
N GLU A 10 -10.36 -0.04 5.99
CA GLU A 10 -9.02 0.51 5.92
C GLU A 10 -7.97 -0.53 6.36
N ILE A 11 -6.88 -0.59 5.60
CA ILE A 11 -5.67 -1.33 5.99
C ILE A 11 -4.68 -0.28 6.46
N SER A 12 -4.42 -0.28 7.77
CA SER A 12 -3.33 0.47 8.38
C SER A 12 -2.09 -0.39 8.51
N GLY A 13 -0.94 0.15 8.14
CA GLY A 13 0.35 -0.52 8.30
C GLY A 13 1.47 0.50 8.53
N GLN A 14 2.66 -0.01 8.82
CA GLN A 14 3.86 0.80 8.96
C GLN A 14 4.92 0.24 8.03
N ALA A 15 5.40 1.07 7.10
CA ALA A 15 6.54 0.71 6.27
C ALA A 15 7.82 1.12 7.01
N PHE A 16 8.67 0.14 7.26
CA PHE A 16 9.99 0.35 7.86
C PHE A 16 11.04 0.38 6.77
N TYR A 17 11.85 1.44 6.76
CA TYR A 17 13.04 1.54 5.93
C TYR A 17 14.25 1.25 6.82
N ILE A 18 14.82 0.04 6.71
CA ILE A 18 15.94 -0.44 7.54
C ILE A 18 17.25 -0.43 6.74
N GLU A 19 17.37 0.47 5.77
CA GLU A 19 18.61 0.62 5.05
C GLU A 19 19.58 1.47 5.89
N ARG A 20 20.89 1.20 5.82
CA ARG A 20 21.92 1.92 6.59
C ARG A 20 22.13 3.38 6.13
N ILE A 21 21.26 3.88 5.26
CA ILE A 21 21.33 5.22 4.67
C ILE A 21 20.18 6.04 5.25
N ALA A 22 20.43 7.31 5.54
CA ALA A 22 19.40 8.23 6.00
C ALA A 22 18.23 8.26 5.00
N ALA A 23 17.00 8.20 5.52
CA ALA A 23 15.83 8.41 4.69
C ALA A 23 15.90 9.80 4.03
N PRO A 24 15.59 9.91 2.73
CA PRO A 24 15.69 11.17 2.02
C PRO A 24 14.66 12.17 2.54
N ALA A 25 15.04 13.45 2.61
CA ALA A 25 14.15 14.51 3.11
C ALA A 25 12.86 14.66 2.27
N ASN A 26 12.94 14.36 0.97
CA ASN A 26 11.81 14.42 0.03
C ASN A 26 11.32 13.01 -0.34
N ALA A 27 11.18 12.14 0.66
CA ALA A 27 10.66 10.80 0.50
C ALA A 27 9.20 10.84 0.01
N ARG A 28 8.90 10.22 -1.13
CA ARG A 28 7.52 9.94 -1.56
C ARG A 28 7.25 8.46 -1.43
N VAL A 29 6.27 8.08 -0.62
CA VAL A 29 5.87 6.69 -0.43
C VAL A 29 4.60 6.42 -1.23
N GLU A 30 4.66 5.49 -2.17
CA GLU A 30 3.51 4.99 -2.90
C GLU A 30 3.18 3.58 -2.41
N VAL A 31 2.02 3.40 -1.81
CA VAL A 31 1.52 2.09 -1.38
C VAL A 31 0.36 1.69 -2.27
N VAL A 32 0.43 0.52 -2.88
CA VAL A 32 -0.59 -0.01 -3.78
C VAL A 32 -1.10 -1.33 -3.25
N LEU A 33 -2.42 -1.47 -3.15
CA LEU A 33 -3.09 -2.71 -2.86
C LEU A 33 -3.54 -3.34 -4.18
N GLU A 34 -3.05 -4.54 -4.45
CA GLU A 34 -3.32 -5.27 -5.68
C GLU A 34 -3.86 -6.68 -5.38
N ASP A 35 -4.84 -7.12 -6.17
CA ASP A 35 -5.32 -8.51 -6.18
C ASP A 35 -4.43 -9.35 -7.10
N ILE A 36 -3.78 -10.35 -6.50
CA ILE A 36 -2.89 -11.31 -7.15
C ILE A 36 -3.46 -12.75 -7.12
N SER A 37 -4.77 -12.90 -6.86
CA SER A 37 -5.45 -14.21 -6.84
C SER A 37 -5.29 -14.98 -8.15
N ARG A 38 -5.20 -14.28 -9.28
CA ARG A 38 -5.03 -14.86 -10.60
C ARG A 38 -3.54 -15.05 -10.89
N ALA A 39 -3.02 -16.22 -10.57
CA ALA A 39 -1.69 -16.63 -10.99
C ALA A 39 -1.59 -16.59 -12.53
N GLY A 40 -0.68 -15.76 -13.06
CA GLY A 40 -0.44 -15.60 -14.50
C GLY A 40 -1.21 -14.47 -15.19
N ALA A 41 -1.98 -13.67 -14.45
CA ALA A 41 -2.58 -12.43 -14.94
C ALA A 41 -1.92 -11.19 -14.32
N ALA A 42 -2.09 -10.03 -14.93
CA ALA A 42 -1.66 -8.77 -14.33
C ALA A 42 -2.44 -8.53 -13.02
N ALA A 43 -1.73 -8.07 -11.99
CA ALA A 43 -2.33 -7.76 -10.70
C ALA A 43 -3.38 -6.65 -10.86
N VAL A 44 -4.54 -6.81 -10.23
CA VAL A 44 -5.62 -5.82 -10.32
C VAL A 44 -5.45 -4.84 -9.18
N ARG A 45 -5.14 -3.58 -9.50
CA ARG A 45 -5.04 -2.52 -8.48
C ARG A 45 -6.41 -2.23 -7.88
N ILE A 46 -6.57 -2.55 -6.60
CA ILE A 46 -7.77 -2.28 -5.80
C ILE A 46 -7.72 -0.86 -5.24
N ALA A 47 -6.59 -0.50 -4.64
CA ALA A 47 -6.41 0.83 -4.04
C ALA A 47 -4.97 1.32 -4.19
N LYS A 48 -4.78 2.64 -4.12
CA LYS A 48 -3.47 3.27 -4.05
C LYS A 48 -3.49 4.44 -3.11
N LEU A 49 -2.45 4.51 -2.30
CA LEU A 49 -2.10 5.65 -1.49
C LEU A 49 -0.77 6.22 -1.96
N THR A 50 -0.69 7.54 -2.06
CA THR A 50 0.56 8.24 -2.31
C THR A 50 0.73 9.26 -1.20
N ILE A 51 1.82 9.12 -0.44
CA ILE A 51 2.23 10.02 0.62
C ILE A 51 3.41 10.82 0.07
N GLU A 52 3.15 12.08 -0.23
CA GLU A 52 4.20 13.05 -0.55
C GLU A 52 4.84 13.53 0.76
N ASP A 53 6.15 13.75 0.75
CA ASP A 53 6.90 14.22 1.91
C ASP A 53 6.70 13.32 3.16
N ALA A 54 6.85 12.01 2.98
CA ALA A 54 6.70 11.03 4.04
C ALA A 54 7.73 11.21 5.19
N GLY A 55 8.77 12.01 4.97
CA GLY A 55 9.73 12.41 6.00
C GLY A 55 10.69 11.29 6.39
N GLN A 56 10.76 10.98 7.69
CA GLN A 56 11.61 9.93 8.24
C GLN A 56 10.78 8.71 8.66
N PRO A 57 11.32 7.48 8.56
CA PRO A 57 10.62 6.28 9.00
C PRO A 57 10.43 6.26 10.54
N PRO A 58 9.44 5.51 11.04
CA PRO A 58 8.51 4.64 10.31
C PRO A 58 7.49 5.45 9.51
N TYR A 59 7.13 4.97 8.31
CA TYR A 59 6.13 5.61 7.46
C TYR A 59 4.76 4.98 7.72
N PRO A 60 3.88 5.60 8.52
CA PRO A 60 2.53 5.11 8.69
C PRO A 60 1.75 5.29 7.39
N PHE A 61 1.04 4.26 6.98
CA PHE A 61 0.17 4.32 5.82
C PHE A 61 -1.20 3.74 6.17
N THR A 62 -2.24 4.36 5.61
CA THR A 62 -3.61 3.89 5.73
C THR A 62 -4.24 3.88 4.33
N ILE A 63 -4.47 2.69 3.80
CA ILE A 63 -5.18 2.52 2.53
C ILE A 63 -6.64 2.24 2.83
N GLN A 64 -7.52 3.10 2.33
CA GLN A 64 -8.95 2.84 2.31
C GLN A 64 -9.31 2.04 1.04
N TYR A 65 -10.14 1.01 1.21
CA TYR A 65 -10.63 0.15 0.15
C TYR A 65 -12.10 -0.21 0.41
N ASP A 66 -12.80 -0.64 -0.64
CA ASP A 66 -14.14 -1.18 -0.50
C ASP A 66 -14.04 -2.68 -0.13
N PRO A 67 -14.58 -3.13 1.01
CA PRO A 67 -14.59 -4.55 1.37
C PRO A 67 -15.39 -5.39 0.37
N ALA A 68 -16.28 -4.79 -0.43
CA ALA A 68 -16.95 -5.48 -1.53
C ALA A 68 -15.97 -5.89 -2.66
N ASP A 69 -14.85 -5.17 -2.80
CA ASP A 69 -13.76 -5.52 -3.74
C ASP A 69 -12.81 -6.58 -3.17
N ILE A 70 -12.90 -6.87 -1.87
CA ILE A 70 -12.10 -7.88 -1.20
C ILE A 70 -12.86 -9.20 -1.07
N ASN A 71 -12.26 -10.25 -1.62
CA ASN A 71 -12.72 -11.62 -1.54
C ASN A 71 -11.75 -12.42 -0.66
N PRO A 72 -12.22 -13.03 0.45
CA PRO A 72 -11.36 -13.81 1.34
C PRO A 72 -10.78 -15.08 0.70
N ARG A 73 -11.20 -15.44 -0.52
CA ARG A 73 -10.62 -16.53 -1.31
C ARG A 73 -9.50 -16.07 -2.25
N HIS A 74 -9.27 -14.76 -2.34
CA HIS A 74 -8.26 -14.15 -3.19
C HIS A 74 -7.00 -13.84 -2.39
N SER A 75 -5.87 -13.74 -3.08
CA SER A 75 -4.60 -13.31 -2.49
C SER A 75 -4.37 -11.85 -2.84
N TYR A 76 -3.96 -11.05 -1.86
CA TYR A 76 -3.69 -9.63 -2.02
C TYR A 76 -2.23 -9.33 -1.78
N ARG A 77 -1.70 -8.35 -2.51
CA ARG A 77 -0.35 -7.84 -2.35
C ARG A 77 -0.43 -6.37 -2.00
N VAL A 78 0.28 -5.99 -0.95
CA VAL A 78 0.56 -4.59 -0.64
C VAL A 78 1.98 -4.29 -1.11
N ALA A 79 2.11 -3.47 -2.15
CA ALA A 79 3.40 -3.02 -2.67
C ALA A 79 3.68 -1.59 -2.21
N ALA A 80 4.73 -1.38 -1.43
CA ALA A 80 5.20 -0.07 -1.01
C ALA A 80 6.45 0.33 -1.80
N ARG A 81 6.44 1.50 -2.41
CA ARG A 81 7.55 2.06 -3.21
C ARG A 81 7.98 3.38 -2.59
N LEU A 82 9.26 3.50 -2.28
CA LEU A 82 9.87 4.73 -1.80
C LEU A 82 10.60 5.41 -2.95
N TYR A 83 10.21 6.64 -3.24
CA TYR A 83 10.86 7.50 -4.20
C TYR A 83 11.57 8.65 -3.51
N GLN A 84 12.67 9.11 -4.10
CA GLN A 84 13.32 10.37 -3.77
C GLN A 84 13.24 11.27 -5.01
N GLY A 85 12.28 12.20 -5.01
CA GLY A 85 11.92 12.91 -6.24
C GLY A 85 11.41 11.94 -7.31
N ASP A 86 12.13 11.83 -8.43
CA ASP A 86 11.81 10.94 -9.55
C ASP A 86 12.51 9.58 -9.49
N GLU A 87 13.46 9.40 -8.56
CA GLU A 87 14.23 8.17 -8.42
C GLU A 87 13.52 7.17 -7.50
N LEU A 88 13.32 5.93 -7.97
CA LEU A 88 12.82 4.84 -7.14
C LEU A 88 13.99 4.29 -6.31
N LEU A 89 13.96 4.53 -5.00
CA LEU A 89 14.99 4.03 -4.09
C LEU A 89 14.70 2.62 -3.61
N PHE A 90 13.44 2.35 -3.24
CA PHE A 90 13.08 1.09 -2.61
C PHE A 90 11.73 0.59 -3.08
N ILE A 91 11.61 -0.72 -3.18
CA ILE A 91 10.35 -1.41 -3.40
C ILE A 91 10.23 -2.56 -2.39
N SER A 92 9.11 -2.58 -1.71
CA SER A 92 8.69 -3.65 -0.81
C SER A 92 7.40 -4.21 -1.33
N ASP A 93 7.23 -5.52 -1.21
CA ASP A 93 5.92 -6.12 -1.30
C ASP A 93 5.67 -7.12 -0.21
N GLN A 94 4.45 -7.10 0.31
CA GLN A 94 3.98 -8.00 1.33
C GLN A 94 2.67 -8.63 0.86
N ILE A 95 2.66 -9.96 0.77
CA ILE A 95 1.48 -10.74 0.38
C ILE A 95 0.65 -11.04 1.63
N HIS A 96 -0.66 -10.81 1.55
CA HIS A 96 -1.66 -11.21 2.52
C HIS A 96 -2.64 -12.19 1.86
N GLN A 97 -2.91 -13.31 2.54
CA GLN A 97 -3.78 -14.41 2.08
C GLN A 97 -4.84 -14.73 3.13
#